data_AF-A0ABC9UET2-F1
#
_entry.id   AF-A0ABC9UET2-F1
#
_cell.length_a   1.000
_cell.length_b   1.000
_cell.length_c   1.000
_cell.angle_alpha   90.00
_cell.angle_beta   90.00
_cell.angle_gamma   90.00
#
_symmetry.space_group_name_H-M   'P 1'
#
loop_
_entity.id
_entity.type
_entity.pdbx_description
1 polymer ?
#
loop_
_entity_poly.entity_id
_entity_poly.type
_entity_poly.pdbx_seq_one_letter_code
_entity_poly.pdbx_strand_id
1 'polypeptide(L)'
;MIVNPGSNNDKLFSLLMGEYRSLFGLASVRNQAGSYLYDIAFWCNEKGVSARQQLTLKHIEGEWHLAQQEETVVQPRSDEKRILSHIAVLEGAPALSENWTLFESNEALFHEARTTQAATLIFSLMQNNQIETLARQIHTLRRQRGSALKIIVRENNTSLRATDERLLLGCGANMVIPWNAPLSRCLTLIESVQGQQFSRHVPEDISTLLSMTQPMKLRGYQKWDTFCDAVGNMMNNTLLPADGKGVMVALRPVPGIRVEQALTLCRPNRTGDIMTIGDNRLVLFLSFCRVNDLDTALNHIFPLPTGDIFSNRMIWFEDNTISAELVQMRALQPEQWAKPLAIKSDAKPILNARHDGHVWRRVPEPLRLLTDNAENASS
;
A
#
# COMPACT_ATOMS: atom_id res chain seq x y z
N MET A 1 -15.46 -23.69 29.10
CA MET A 1 -16.91 -23.69 28.81
C MET A 1 -17.58 -24.46 29.94
N ILE A 2 -18.51 -23.82 30.65
CA ILE A 2 -19.27 -24.45 31.73
C ILE A 2 -20.74 -24.40 31.31
N VAL A 3 -21.37 -25.58 31.22
CA VAL A 3 -22.79 -25.74 30.95
C VAL A 3 -23.40 -26.37 32.20
N ASN A 4 -24.26 -25.63 32.91
CA ASN A 4 -24.90 -26.12 34.13
C ASN A 4 -26.38 -26.44 33.89
N PRO A 5 -26.79 -27.71 33.96
CA PRO A 5 -28.18 -28.11 33.96
C PRO A 5 -28.69 -28.20 35.42
N GLY A 6 -29.25 -27.12 35.98
CA GLY A 6 -29.71 -27.16 37.36
C GLY A 6 -30.51 -25.96 37.85
N SER A 7 -31.34 -26.18 38.86
CA SER A 7 -32.33 -25.25 39.43
C SER A 7 -31.77 -24.23 40.43
N ASN A 8 -30.45 -24.15 40.63
CA ASN A 8 -29.80 -23.27 41.61
C ASN A 8 -28.71 -22.36 40.97
N ASN A 9 -29.03 -21.80 39.80
CA ASN A 9 -28.07 -21.11 38.94
C ASN A 9 -27.58 -19.77 39.50
N ASP A 10 -28.34 -19.05 40.31
CA ASP A 10 -28.03 -17.64 40.62
C ASP A 10 -26.76 -17.42 41.45
N LYS A 11 -26.44 -18.34 42.39
CA LYS A 11 -25.22 -18.26 43.22
C LYS A 11 -23.96 -18.59 42.44
N LEU A 12 -24.01 -19.65 41.62
CA LEU A 12 -22.90 -20.06 40.75
C LEU A 12 -22.68 -19.06 39.61
N PHE A 13 -23.77 -18.51 39.06
CA PHE A 13 -23.73 -17.47 38.03
C PHE A 13 -23.02 -16.23 38.54
N SER A 14 -23.36 -15.75 39.74
CA SER A 14 -22.72 -14.57 40.34
C SER A 14 -21.21 -14.78 40.58
N LEU A 15 -20.81 -15.97 41.04
CA LEU A 15 -19.40 -16.32 41.24
C LEU A 15 -18.63 -16.37 39.91
N LEU A 16 -19.17 -17.06 38.90
CA LEU A 16 -18.52 -17.28 37.61
C LEU A 16 -18.55 -16.03 36.70
N MET A 17 -19.50 -15.11 36.90
CA MET A 17 -19.51 -13.81 36.23
C MET A 17 -18.33 -12.93 36.65
N GLY A 18 -17.81 -13.08 37.87
CA GLY A 18 -16.59 -12.39 38.32
C GLY A 18 -15.33 -12.82 37.55
N GLU A 19 -15.32 -14.05 37.03
CA GLU A 19 -14.20 -14.67 36.32
C GLU A 19 -14.32 -14.58 34.78
N TYR A 20 -15.08 -13.61 34.26
CA TYR A 20 -15.34 -13.46 32.81
C TYR A 20 -14.07 -13.28 31.95
N ARG A 21 -12.94 -12.86 32.55
CA ARG A 21 -11.64 -12.71 31.87
C ARG A 21 -10.87 -14.02 31.72
N SER A 22 -11.21 -15.03 32.52
CA SER A 22 -10.54 -16.33 32.59
C SER A 22 -11.30 -17.42 31.83
N LEU A 23 -12.56 -17.15 31.47
CA LEU A 23 -13.48 -18.11 30.85
C LEU A 23 -13.79 -17.73 29.40
N PHE A 24 -13.77 -18.73 28.52
CA PHE A 24 -14.21 -18.56 27.13
C PHE A 24 -15.73 -18.48 26.97
N GLY A 25 -16.51 -18.81 28.01
CA GLY A 25 -17.96 -18.68 27.95
C GLY A 25 -18.70 -19.37 29.10
N LEU A 26 -19.87 -18.82 29.41
CA LEU A 26 -20.80 -19.26 30.44
C LEU A 26 -22.22 -19.30 29.86
N ALA A 27 -22.87 -20.46 29.96
CA ALA A 27 -24.25 -20.64 29.53
C ALA A 27 -25.01 -21.57 30.48
N SER A 28 -26.33 -21.41 30.53
CA SER A 28 -27.23 -22.20 31.38
C SER A 28 -28.49 -22.58 30.62
N VAL A 29 -29.06 -23.74 30.96
CA VAL A 29 -30.35 -24.19 30.42
C VAL A 29 -31.40 -24.08 31.52
N ARG A 30 -32.53 -23.43 31.23
CA ARG A 30 -33.70 -23.35 32.10
C ARG A 30 -34.90 -23.99 31.43
N ASN A 31 -35.75 -24.67 32.20
CA ASN A 31 -37.03 -25.17 31.72
C ASN A 31 -38.13 -24.27 32.27
N GLN A 32 -38.93 -23.66 31.39
CA GLN A 32 -40.05 -22.80 31.76
C GLN A 32 -41.31 -23.28 31.05
N ALA A 33 -42.24 -23.87 31.80
CA ALA A 33 -43.60 -24.20 31.35
C ALA A 33 -43.72 -24.89 29.97
N GLY A 34 -42.81 -25.83 29.65
CA GLY A 34 -42.85 -26.63 28.42
C GLY A 34 -41.95 -26.11 27.29
N SER A 35 -41.23 -25.01 27.49
CA SER A 35 -40.13 -24.58 26.62
C SER A 35 -38.79 -24.60 27.37
N TYR A 36 -37.71 -24.91 26.64
CA TYR A 36 -36.36 -24.87 27.18
C TYR A 36 -35.68 -23.59 26.69
N LEU A 37 -35.12 -22.85 27.63
CA LEU A 37 -34.38 -21.62 27.36
C LEU A 37 -32.90 -21.89 27.57
N TYR A 38 -32.09 -21.54 26.58
CA TYR A 38 -30.65 -21.53 26.65
C TYR A 38 -30.16 -20.10 26.83
N ASP A 39 -29.78 -19.77 28.06
CA ASP A 39 -29.30 -18.46 28.46
C ASP A 39 -27.78 -18.42 28.37
N ILE A 40 -27.28 -17.66 27.40
CA ILE A 40 -25.85 -17.38 27.24
C ILE A 40 -25.53 -16.11 28.01
N ALA A 41 -24.78 -16.24 29.10
CA ALA A 41 -24.33 -15.10 29.89
C ALA A 41 -23.29 -14.29 29.10
N PHE A 42 -22.24 -14.97 28.67
CA PHE A 42 -21.20 -14.48 27.78
C PHE A 42 -20.55 -15.65 27.05
N TRP A 43 -20.12 -15.42 25.82
CA TRP A 43 -19.47 -16.40 24.98
C TRP A 43 -18.42 -15.72 24.12
N CYS A 44 -17.16 -16.00 24.39
CA CYS A 44 -16.01 -15.42 23.72
C CYS A 44 -15.57 -16.36 22.60
N ASN A 45 -15.60 -15.88 21.35
CA ASN A 45 -14.99 -16.55 20.20
C ASN A 45 -14.02 -15.60 19.48
N GLU A 46 -13.34 -16.09 18.45
CA GLU A 46 -12.42 -15.29 17.62
C GLU A 46 -13.10 -14.10 16.92
N LYS A 47 -14.43 -14.13 16.79
CA LYS A 47 -15.25 -13.09 16.15
C LYS A 47 -15.79 -12.05 17.15
N GLY A 48 -15.73 -12.31 18.46
CA GLY A 48 -16.19 -11.40 19.51
C GLY A 48 -16.80 -12.08 20.72
N VAL A 49 -17.49 -11.30 21.54
CA VAL A 49 -18.21 -11.79 22.72
C VAL A 49 -19.71 -11.66 22.47
N SER A 50 -20.43 -12.79 22.51
CA SER A 50 -21.89 -12.82 22.52
C SER A 50 -22.36 -12.92 23.97
N ALA A 51 -23.05 -11.91 24.48
CA ALA A 51 -23.50 -11.85 25.86
C ALA A 51 -25.00 -11.58 25.95
N ARG A 52 -25.63 -12.10 27.01
CA ARG A 52 -27.07 -11.96 27.32
C ARG A 52 -27.99 -12.37 26.16
N GLN A 53 -27.69 -13.50 25.53
CA GLN A 53 -28.57 -14.09 24.52
C GLN A 53 -29.46 -15.13 25.18
N GLN A 54 -30.76 -15.08 24.88
CA GLN A 54 -31.71 -16.11 25.29
C GLN A 54 -32.20 -16.83 24.04
N LEU A 55 -31.83 -18.09 23.91
CA LEU A 55 -32.20 -18.91 22.77
C LEU A 55 -33.29 -19.88 23.20
N THR A 56 -34.40 -19.91 22.49
CA THR A 56 -35.44 -20.91 22.75
C THR A 56 -35.07 -22.21 22.06
N LEU A 57 -34.97 -23.29 22.84
CA LEU A 57 -34.72 -24.63 22.38
C LEU A 57 -36.05 -25.40 22.25
N LYS A 58 -36.20 -26.10 21.13
CA LYS A 58 -37.25 -27.07 20.87
C LYS A 58 -36.63 -28.47 20.86
N HIS A 59 -37.30 -29.41 21.50
CA HIS A 59 -36.92 -30.81 21.47
C HIS A 59 -37.79 -31.53 20.43
N ILE A 60 -37.19 -31.93 19.31
CA ILE A 60 -37.87 -32.60 18.20
C ILE A 60 -37.13 -33.91 17.94
N GLU A 61 -37.85 -35.04 17.93
CA GLU A 61 -37.30 -36.37 17.62
C GLU A 61 -36.06 -36.81 18.45
N GLY A 62 -35.91 -36.33 19.69
CA GLY A 62 -34.77 -36.67 20.55
C GLY A 62 -33.55 -35.75 20.37
N GLU A 63 -33.65 -34.74 19.50
CA GLU A 63 -32.61 -33.74 19.26
C GLU A 63 -33.04 -32.34 19.67
N TRP A 64 -32.06 -31.53 20.08
CA TRP A 64 -32.26 -30.14 20.49
C TRP A 64 -32.06 -29.19 19.30
N HIS A 65 -33.12 -28.49 18.93
CA HIS A 65 -33.11 -27.52 17.83
C HIS A 65 -33.38 -26.09 18.34
N LEU A 66 -32.78 -25.09 17.71
CA LEU A 66 -33.08 -23.68 17.95
C LEU A 66 -34.42 -23.30 17.30
N ALA A 67 -35.29 -22.62 18.04
CA ALA A 67 -36.64 -22.28 17.59
C ALA A 67 -36.70 -21.22 16.47
N GLN A 68 -35.66 -20.39 16.32
CA GLN A 68 -35.49 -19.37 15.28
C GLN A 68 -34.00 -19.05 15.07
N GLN A 69 -33.57 -18.94 13.80
CA GLN A 69 -32.28 -18.36 13.42
C GLN A 69 -32.43 -16.83 13.37
N GLU A 70 -32.26 -16.15 14.50
CA GLU A 70 -32.01 -14.70 14.49
C GLU A 70 -30.52 -14.45 14.27
N GLU A 71 -30.20 -13.66 13.24
CA GLU A 71 -28.85 -13.13 13.05
C GLU A 71 -28.43 -12.39 14.32
N THR A 72 -27.34 -12.85 14.92
CA THR A 72 -26.83 -12.34 16.18
C THR A 72 -26.53 -10.85 16.07
N VAL A 73 -27.37 -10.01 16.68
CA VAL A 73 -27.04 -8.61 16.91
C VAL A 73 -25.90 -8.58 17.94
N VAL A 74 -24.68 -8.41 17.43
CA VAL A 74 -23.46 -8.28 18.25
C VAL A 74 -23.61 -7.00 19.07
N GLN A 75 -23.65 -7.12 20.40
CA GLN A 75 -23.69 -5.94 21.26
C GLN A 75 -22.42 -5.09 21.09
N PRO A 76 -22.53 -3.76 21.14
CA PRO A 76 -21.39 -2.86 21.03
C PRO A 76 -20.37 -3.16 22.13
N ARG A 77 -19.10 -3.30 21.74
CA ARG A 77 -17.99 -3.51 22.68
C ARG A 77 -17.83 -2.24 23.53
N SER A 78 -17.43 -2.37 24.81
CA SER A 78 -17.50 -1.26 25.79
C SER A 78 -16.72 0.00 25.39
N ASP A 79 -15.74 -0.13 24.50
CA ASP A 79 -14.89 0.96 24.03
C ASP A 79 -15.21 1.43 22.60
N GLU A 80 -16.31 0.99 21.99
CA GLU A 80 -16.63 1.32 20.59
C GLU A 80 -16.81 2.83 20.34
N LYS A 81 -17.31 3.54 21.35
CA LYS A 81 -17.47 5.00 21.32
C LYS A 81 -16.15 5.75 21.57
N ARG A 82 -15.10 5.09 22.06
CA ARG A 82 -13.82 5.73 22.41
C ARG A 82 -13.08 6.16 21.14
N ILE A 83 -12.59 7.39 21.14
CA ILE A 83 -11.83 7.98 20.04
C ILE A 83 -10.44 8.34 20.58
N LEU A 84 -9.44 7.58 20.15
CA LEU A 84 -8.03 7.89 20.40
C LEU A 84 -7.52 8.68 19.19
N SER A 85 -7.05 9.90 19.40
CA SER A 85 -6.62 10.77 18.30
C SER A 85 -5.28 11.43 18.60
N HIS A 86 -4.48 11.62 17.55
CA HIS A 86 -3.36 12.55 17.62
C HIS A 86 -3.88 13.99 17.81
N ILE A 87 -3.19 14.80 18.62
CA ILE A 87 -3.61 16.17 18.97
C ILE A 87 -3.72 17.08 17.73
N ALA A 88 -2.81 16.89 16.77
CA ALA A 88 -2.77 17.65 15.51
C ALA A 88 -4.00 17.43 14.59
N VAL A 89 -4.86 16.45 14.87
CA VAL A 89 -6.10 16.22 14.10
C VAL A 89 -7.14 17.30 14.38
N LEU A 90 -7.17 17.84 15.60
CA LEU A 90 -8.15 18.82 16.05
C LEU A 90 -7.71 20.28 15.81
N GLU A 91 -6.58 20.50 15.13
CA GLU A 91 -6.13 21.84 14.70
C GLU A 91 -6.07 22.86 15.87
N GLY A 92 -5.76 22.39 17.09
CA GLY A 92 -5.68 23.21 18.30
C GLY A 92 -6.94 23.21 19.18
N ALA A 93 -8.03 22.58 18.75
CA ALA A 93 -9.23 22.43 19.58
C ALA A 93 -9.02 21.39 20.70
N PRO A 94 -9.65 21.58 21.88
CA PRO A 94 -9.63 20.59 22.94
C PRO A 94 -10.46 19.35 22.58
N ALA A 95 -10.39 18.32 23.43
CA ALA A 95 -11.20 17.11 23.30
C ALA A 95 -12.70 17.47 23.17
N LEU A 96 -13.34 16.98 22.10
CA LEU A 96 -14.71 17.37 21.74
C LEU A 96 -15.79 16.73 22.63
N SER A 97 -15.45 15.64 23.31
CA SER A 97 -16.30 14.99 24.33
C SER A 97 -15.45 14.08 25.23
N GLU A 98 -16.08 13.50 26.26
CA GLU A 98 -15.45 12.56 27.20
C GLU A 98 -14.86 11.30 26.52
N ASN A 99 -15.36 10.97 25.33
CA ASN A 99 -14.89 9.81 24.57
C ASN A 99 -13.56 10.08 23.84
N TRP A 100 -13.11 11.33 23.75
CA TRP A 100 -11.89 11.71 23.06
C TRP A 100 -10.70 11.68 24.00
N THR A 101 -9.66 10.94 23.61
CA THR A 101 -8.35 10.97 24.26
C THR A 101 -7.33 11.45 23.24
N LEU A 102 -6.61 12.52 23.56
CA LEU A 102 -5.63 13.15 22.67
C LEU A 102 -4.21 12.73 23.05
N PHE A 103 -3.39 12.49 22.04
CA PHE A 103 -1.98 12.09 22.19
C PHE A 103 -1.06 13.02 21.42
N GLU A 104 0.11 13.31 21.99
CA GLU A 104 1.12 14.16 21.37
C GLU A 104 1.91 13.48 20.26
N SER A 105 1.97 12.14 20.27
CA SER A 105 2.69 11.36 19.26
C SER A 105 1.90 10.14 18.78
N ASN A 106 2.15 9.74 17.54
CA ASN A 106 1.58 8.51 16.96
C ASN A 106 2.05 7.25 17.71
N GLU A 107 3.24 7.27 18.33
CA GLU A 107 3.74 6.14 19.12
C GLU A 107 2.94 5.98 20.43
N ALA A 108 2.68 7.08 21.14
CA ALA A 108 1.85 7.04 22.35
C ALA A 108 0.42 6.56 22.04
N LEU A 109 -0.15 7.06 20.93
CA LEU A 109 -1.44 6.59 20.40
C LEU A 109 -1.41 5.08 20.12
N PHE A 110 -0.38 4.60 19.44
CA PHE A 110 -0.20 3.18 19.10
C PHE A 110 -0.09 2.29 20.35
N HIS A 111 0.64 2.73 21.37
CA HIS A 111 0.77 1.97 22.62
C HIS A 111 -0.57 1.80 23.34
N GLU A 112 -1.35 2.87 23.47
CA GLU A 112 -2.70 2.78 24.06
C GLU A 112 -3.63 1.92 23.20
N ALA A 113 -3.57 2.09 21.88
CA ALA A 113 -4.39 1.35 20.92
C ALA A 113 -4.20 -0.18 20.97
N ARG A 114 -3.07 -0.67 21.48
CA ARG A 114 -2.85 -2.12 21.68
C ARG A 114 -3.77 -2.72 22.74
N THR A 115 -4.33 -1.89 23.62
CA THR A 115 -5.24 -2.32 24.69
C THR A 115 -6.72 -2.21 24.29
N THR A 116 -7.05 -1.47 23.24
CA THR A 116 -8.43 -1.21 22.79
C THR A 116 -8.95 -2.24 21.79
N GLN A 117 -10.26 -2.45 21.73
CA GLN A 117 -10.89 -3.55 20.98
C GLN A 117 -11.78 -3.06 19.83
N ALA A 118 -12.53 -1.97 19.99
CA ALA A 118 -13.40 -1.40 18.95
C ALA A 118 -13.33 0.13 18.82
N ALA A 119 -12.38 0.75 19.52
CA ALA A 119 -12.14 2.18 19.47
C ALA A 119 -11.84 2.69 18.04
N THR A 120 -12.04 3.99 17.85
CA THR A 120 -11.59 4.72 16.67
C THR A 120 -10.21 5.29 16.92
N LEU A 121 -9.26 4.99 16.04
CA LEU A 121 -7.87 5.42 16.12
C LEU A 121 -7.60 6.39 14.98
N ILE A 122 -7.11 7.59 15.31
CA ILE A 122 -6.84 8.64 14.32
C ILE A 122 -5.38 9.05 14.42
N PHE A 123 -4.58 8.53 13.49
CA PHE A 123 -3.17 8.90 13.33
C PHE A 123 -3.05 10.18 12.52
N SER A 124 -2.03 10.99 12.80
CA SER A 124 -1.70 12.16 11.99
C SER A 124 -0.48 11.88 11.12
N LEU A 125 -0.54 12.23 9.84
CA LEU A 125 0.57 12.15 8.90
C LEU A 125 1.02 13.56 8.50
N MET A 126 2.23 13.93 8.90
CA MET A 126 2.80 15.25 8.63
C MET A 126 3.90 15.21 7.56
N GLN A 127 4.65 14.11 7.47
CA GLN A 127 5.83 13.96 6.61
C GLN A 127 5.92 12.56 5.99
N ASN A 128 6.53 12.45 4.80
CA ASN A 128 6.65 11.18 4.05
C ASN A 128 7.52 10.13 4.76
N ASN A 129 8.50 10.55 5.56
CA ASN A 129 9.37 9.62 6.31
C ASN A 129 8.59 8.80 7.36
N GLN A 130 7.40 9.25 7.78
CA GLN A 130 6.57 8.56 8.77
C GLN A 130 5.73 7.44 8.16
N ILE A 131 5.60 7.37 6.83
CA ILE A 131 4.68 6.45 6.14
C ILE A 131 5.01 4.99 6.46
N GLU A 132 6.29 4.60 6.40
CA GLU A 132 6.69 3.22 6.68
C GLU A 132 6.43 2.84 8.14
N THR A 133 6.80 3.70 9.08
CA THR A 133 6.55 3.49 10.52
C THR A 133 5.06 3.37 10.80
N LEU A 134 4.25 4.25 10.20
CA LEU A 134 2.81 4.25 10.35
C LEU A 134 2.17 3.00 9.73
N ALA A 135 2.63 2.58 8.55
CA ALA A 135 2.19 1.34 7.91
C ALA A 135 2.45 0.11 8.81
N ARG A 136 3.60 0.04 9.48
CA ARG A 136 3.93 -1.01 10.46
C ARG A 136 3.02 -0.97 11.69
N GLN A 137 2.73 0.21 12.22
CA GLN A 137 1.82 0.37 13.36
C GLN A 137 0.39 -0.08 13.01
N ILE A 138 -0.14 0.37 11.86
CA ILE A 138 -1.49 0.02 11.39
C ILE A 138 -1.61 -1.49 11.16
N HIS A 139 -0.63 -2.09 10.48
CA HIS A 139 -0.58 -3.53 10.23
C HIS A 139 -0.58 -4.33 11.53
N THR A 140 0.27 -3.93 12.48
CA THR A 140 0.36 -4.58 13.79
C THR A 140 -0.98 -4.52 14.54
N LEU A 141 -1.61 -3.35 14.59
CA LEU A 141 -2.92 -3.18 15.26
C LEU A 141 -3.99 -4.04 14.59
N ARG A 142 -4.05 -4.04 13.26
CA ARG A 142 -5.06 -4.79 12.52
C ARG A 142 -4.92 -6.29 12.73
N ARG A 143 -3.70 -6.81 12.73
CA ARG A 143 -3.41 -8.24 12.97
C ARG A 143 -3.64 -8.65 14.42
N GLN A 144 -3.26 -7.83 15.39
CA GLN A 144 -3.38 -8.18 16.82
C GLN A 144 -4.78 -7.98 17.40
N ARG A 145 -5.55 -7.01 16.89
CA ARG A 145 -6.83 -6.58 17.50
C ARG A 145 -8.06 -6.92 16.64
N GLY A 146 -7.87 -7.27 15.38
CA GLY A 146 -8.92 -7.75 14.48
C GLY A 146 -9.72 -6.64 13.79
N SER A 147 -10.93 -6.98 13.34
CA SER A 147 -11.72 -6.19 12.39
C SER A 147 -12.52 -5.02 12.97
N ALA A 148 -12.75 -5.00 14.29
CA ALA A 148 -13.64 -4.02 14.92
C ALA A 148 -13.00 -2.64 15.16
N LEU A 149 -11.67 -2.54 15.16
CA LEU A 149 -10.99 -1.24 15.27
C LEU A 149 -11.23 -0.41 14.01
N LYS A 150 -11.53 0.88 14.19
CA LYS A 150 -11.63 1.84 13.10
C LYS A 150 -10.35 2.65 13.04
N ILE A 151 -9.50 2.37 12.07
CA ILE A 151 -8.18 3.00 11.92
C ILE A 151 -8.26 4.04 10.81
N ILE A 152 -8.02 5.30 11.17
CA ILE A 152 -8.05 6.45 10.27
C ILE A 152 -6.66 7.09 10.25
N VAL A 153 -6.22 7.49 9.06
CA VAL A 153 -5.02 8.33 8.90
C VAL A 153 -5.45 9.70 8.39
N ARG A 154 -5.18 10.75 9.17
CA ARG A 154 -5.41 12.15 8.78
C ARG A 154 -4.11 12.71 8.20
N GLU A 155 -4.14 13.08 6.93
CA GLU A 155 -3.06 13.82 6.29
C GLU A 155 -3.17 15.31 6.67
N ASN A 156 -2.10 15.88 7.23
CA ASN A 156 -2.05 17.29 7.62
C ASN A 156 -1.39 18.18 6.54
N ASN A 157 -0.45 17.62 5.77
CA ASN A 157 0.30 18.32 4.71
C ASN A 157 0.24 17.52 3.40
N THR A 158 0.46 18.18 2.26
CA THR A 158 0.50 17.58 0.90
C THR A 158 1.67 16.59 0.72
N SER A 159 1.59 15.44 1.36
CA SER A 159 2.72 14.53 1.58
C SER A 159 2.44 13.14 1.02
N LEU A 160 1.17 12.73 1.03
CA LEU A 160 0.79 11.37 0.70
C LEU A 160 0.61 11.20 -0.82
N ARG A 161 1.34 10.24 -1.39
CA ARG A 161 1.16 9.80 -2.77
C ARG A 161 0.08 8.73 -2.84
N ALA A 162 -0.56 8.57 -4.01
CA ALA A 162 -1.57 7.52 -4.22
C ALA A 162 -1.04 6.09 -3.94
N THR A 163 0.25 5.84 -4.14
CA THR A 163 0.90 4.56 -3.78
C THR A 163 0.94 4.35 -2.28
N ASP A 164 1.26 5.39 -1.54
CA ASP A 164 1.43 5.36 -0.08
C ASP A 164 0.08 5.30 0.62
N GLU A 165 -0.93 5.99 0.09
CA GLU A 165 -2.31 5.88 0.56
C GLU A 165 -2.80 4.43 0.50
N ARG A 166 -2.49 3.73 -0.59
CA ARG A 166 -2.87 2.34 -0.77
C ARG A 166 -2.06 1.38 0.08
N LEU A 167 -0.80 1.68 0.35
CA LEU A 167 -0.03 0.97 1.37
C LEU A 167 -0.78 1.01 2.72
N LEU A 168 -1.17 2.20 3.17
CA LEU A 168 -1.84 2.38 4.46
C LEU A 168 -3.19 1.64 4.51
N LEU A 169 -3.98 1.74 3.43
CA LEU A 169 -5.24 1.00 3.30
C LEU A 169 -5.02 -0.53 3.26
N GLY A 170 -3.99 -0.99 2.55
CA GLY A 170 -3.60 -2.40 2.47
C GLY A 170 -3.07 -2.96 3.79
N CYS A 171 -2.39 -2.13 4.60
CA CYS A 171 -1.97 -2.48 5.95
C CYS A 171 -3.13 -2.63 6.94
N GLY A 172 -4.31 -2.05 6.65
CA GLY A 172 -5.47 -2.19 7.52
C GLY A 172 -6.16 -0.90 7.92
N ALA A 173 -5.80 0.25 7.34
CA ALA A 173 -6.55 1.49 7.55
C ALA A 173 -7.95 1.38 6.95
N ASN A 174 -8.96 1.85 7.66
CA ASN A 174 -10.32 1.98 7.14
C ASN A 174 -10.38 3.09 6.09
N MET A 175 -9.78 4.22 6.40
CA MET A 175 -9.86 5.43 5.58
C MET A 175 -8.63 6.33 5.78
N VAL A 176 -8.28 7.04 4.72
CA VAL A 176 -7.35 8.17 4.77
C VAL A 176 -8.14 9.45 4.54
N ILE A 177 -7.97 10.44 5.41
CA ILE A 177 -8.60 11.76 5.28
C ILE A 177 -7.54 12.70 4.66
N PRO A 178 -7.76 13.19 3.43
CA PRO A 178 -6.77 13.99 2.71
C PRO A 178 -6.60 15.39 3.31
N TRP A 179 -5.44 16.01 3.07
CA TRP A 179 -5.11 17.35 3.62
C TRP A 179 -6.12 18.44 3.24
N ASN A 180 -6.74 18.34 2.05
CA ASN A 180 -7.68 19.34 1.54
C ASN A 180 -9.06 19.26 2.20
N ALA A 181 -9.35 18.23 3.00
CA ALA A 181 -10.58 18.14 3.77
C ALA A 181 -10.47 19.03 5.03
N PRO A 182 -11.36 20.02 5.25
CA PRO A 182 -11.35 20.84 6.46
C PRO A 182 -11.76 20.03 7.70
N LEU A 183 -11.50 20.57 8.91
CA LEU A 183 -11.84 19.92 10.18
C LEU A 183 -13.31 19.47 10.25
N SER A 184 -14.25 20.30 9.79
CA SER A 184 -15.68 19.94 9.75
C SER A 184 -15.93 18.66 8.94
N ARG A 185 -15.30 18.54 7.77
CA ARG A 185 -15.39 17.34 6.92
C ARG A 185 -14.69 16.16 7.56
N CYS A 186 -13.54 16.37 8.21
CA CYS A 186 -12.82 15.36 8.97
C CYS A 186 -13.72 14.71 10.04
N LEU A 187 -14.42 15.53 10.85
CA LEU A 187 -15.34 15.03 11.87
C LEU A 187 -16.51 14.23 11.29
N THR A 188 -17.10 14.68 10.17
CA THR A 188 -18.15 13.91 9.47
C THR A 188 -17.62 12.55 8.99
N LEU A 189 -16.38 12.50 8.51
CA LEU A 189 -15.74 11.27 8.05
C LEU A 189 -15.44 10.31 9.22
N ILE A 190 -15.01 10.83 10.36
CA ILE A 190 -14.82 10.04 11.59
C ILE A 190 -16.13 9.40 12.05
N GLU A 191 -17.24 10.11 11.97
CA GLU A 191 -18.55 9.56 12.31
C GLU A 191 -19.00 8.50 11.29
N SER A 192 -18.69 8.69 10.00
CA SER A 192 -19.10 7.77 8.93
C SER A 192 -18.52 6.36 9.04
N VAL A 193 -17.41 6.18 9.76
CA VAL A 193 -16.80 4.86 9.97
C VAL A 193 -17.31 4.15 11.23
N GLN A 194 -18.10 4.81 12.07
CA GLN A 194 -18.66 4.16 13.27
C GLN A 194 -19.56 2.98 12.87
N GLY A 195 -19.45 1.88 13.61
CA GLY A 195 -20.14 0.62 13.30
C GLY A 195 -19.57 -0.19 12.12
N GLN A 196 -18.59 0.34 11.38
CA GLN A 196 -17.97 -0.41 10.27
C GLN A 196 -17.03 -1.50 10.80
N GLN A 197 -17.17 -2.71 10.26
CA GLN A 197 -16.19 -3.78 10.45
C GLN A 197 -15.25 -3.87 9.25
N PHE A 198 -13.96 -4.02 9.53
CA PHE A 198 -12.95 -4.19 8.49
C PHE A 198 -13.01 -5.60 7.90
N SER A 199 -13.34 -5.72 6.61
CA SER A 199 -13.54 -7.00 5.92
C SER A 199 -12.41 -7.39 4.96
N ARG A 200 -11.48 -6.48 4.64
CA ARG A 200 -10.39 -6.75 3.70
C ARG A 200 -9.38 -7.73 4.30
N HIS A 201 -8.79 -8.58 3.46
CA HIS A 201 -7.69 -9.44 3.89
C HIS A 201 -6.41 -8.62 4.09
N VAL A 202 -5.70 -8.85 5.20
CA VAL A 202 -4.38 -8.26 5.48
C VAL A 202 -3.34 -9.38 5.59
N PRO A 203 -2.31 -9.38 4.72
CA PRO A 203 -1.23 -10.36 4.75
C PRO A 203 -0.57 -10.47 6.14
N GLU A 204 -0.07 -11.66 6.47
CA GLU A 204 0.60 -11.88 7.76
C GLU A 204 1.92 -11.12 7.87
N ASP A 205 2.71 -11.13 6.80
CA ASP A 205 4.00 -10.42 6.74
C ASP A 205 3.84 -9.08 6.02
N ILE A 206 4.16 -7.99 6.74
CA ILE A 206 4.18 -6.63 6.19
C ILE A 206 5.21 -6.44 5.08
N SER A 207 6.27 -7.24 5.04
CA SER A 207 7.30 -7.15 4.00
C SER A 207 6.70 -7.34 2.61
N THR A 208 5.64 -8.16 2.49
CA THR A 208 4.87 -8.31 1.25
C THR A 208 4.24 -6.98 0.82
N LEU A 209 3.52 -6.30 1.71
CA LEU A 209 2.90 -5.00 1.43
C LEU A 209 3.94 -3.92 1.11
N LEU A 210 5.05 -3.86 1.86
CA LEU A 210 6.13 -2.91 1.62
C LEU A 210 6.84 -3.16 0.28
N SER A 211 7.01 -4.41 -0.11
CA SER A 211 7.55 -4.78 -1.42
C SER A 211 6.60 -4.42 -2.56
N MET A 212 5.29 -4.51 -2.32
CA MET A 212 4.24 -4.15 -3.28
C MET A 212 4.04 -2.63 -3.39
N THR A 213 4.54 -1.80 -2.47
CA THR A 213 4.42 -0.33 -2.59
C THR A 213 5.72 0.35 -2.95
N GLN A 214 6.84 -0.38 -2.99
CA GLN A 214 8.08 0.16 -3.51
C GLN A 214 7.96 0.36 -5.03
N PRO A 215 8.11 1.61 -5.52
CA PRO A 215 8.31 1.84 -6.94
C PRO A 215 9.51 1.02 -7.40
N MET A 216 9.47 0.52 -8.64
CA MET A 216 10.58 -0.19 -9.24
C MET A 216 11.87 0.63 -9.07
N LYS A 217 12.78 0.15 -8.20
CA LYS A 217 14.03 0.86 -7.83
C LYS A 217 15.07 0.83 -8.95
N LEU A 218 14.79 0.09 -10.01
CA LEU A 218 15.66 -0.08 -11.16
C LEU A 218 15.64 1.17 -12.03
N ARG A 219 16.76 1.43 -12.71
CA ARG A 219 16.91 2.51 -13.68
C ARG A 219 17.83 2.07 -14.80
N GLY A 220 17.49 2.47 -16.03
CA GLY A 220 18.34 2.25 -17.19
C GLY A 220 18.35 0.79 -17.65
N TYR A 221 19.46 0.38 -18.25
CA TYR A 221 19.59 -0.94 -18.86
C TYR A 221 19.46 -2.07 -17.83
N GLN A 222 18.58 -3.03 -18.11
CA GLN A 222 18.41 -4.27 -17.37
C GLN A 222 18.56 -5.46 -18.32
N LYS A 223 19.01 -6.61 -17.78
CA LYS A 223 19.00 -7.88 -18.52
C LYS A 223 17.56 -8.26 -18.88
N TRP A 224 17.40 -9.03 -19.94
CA TRP A 224 16.08 -9.41 -20.47
C TRP A 224 15.16 -10.02 -19.41
N ASP A 225 15.64 -11.02 -18.66
CA ASP A 225 14.86 -11.64 -17.57
C ASP A 225 14.49 -10.65 -16.47
N THR A 226 15.48 -9.87 -16.01
CA THR A 226 15.28 -8.89 -14.94
C THR A 226 14.29 -7.81 -15.35
N PHE A 227 14.28 -7.41 -16.62
CA PHE A 227 13.28 -6.50 -17.17
C PHE A 227 11.89 -7.16 -17.14
N CYS A 228 11.76 -8.37 -17.66
CA CYS A 228 10.49 -9.09 -17.72
C CYS A 228 9.90 -9.39 -16.32
N ASP A 229 10.75 -9.66 -15.34
CA ASP A 229 10.34 -9.87 -13.95
C ASP A 229 9.97 -8.57 -13.26
N ALA A 230 10.72 -7.49 -13.47
CA ALA A 230 10.42 -6.20 -12.87
C ALA A 230 9.10 -5.61 -13.38
N VAL A 231 8.87 -5.65 -14.70
CA VAL A 231 7.60 -5.21 -15.28
C VAL A 231 6.46 -6.16 -14.89
N GLY A 232 6.70 -7.47 -14.89
CA GLY A 232 5.70 -8.47 -14.48
C GLY A 232 5.25 -8.32 -13.03
N ASN A 233 6.20 -8.12 -12.11
CA ASN A 233 5.90 -7.83 -10.69
C ASN A 233 5.09 -6.55 -10.54
N MET A 234 5.37 -5.54 -11.36
CA MET A 234 4.61 -4.30 -11.34
C MET A 234 3.19 -4.47 -11.90
N MET A 235 3.02 -5.24 -12.98
CA MET A 235 1.69 -5.55 -13.54
C MET A 235 0.84 -6.37 -12.57
N ASN A 236 1.43 -7.34 -11.88
CA ASN A 236 0.77 -8.19 -10.89
C ASN A 236 0.46 -7.46 -9.57
N ASN A 237 0.90 -6.21 -9.43
CA ASN A 237 0.69 -5.42 -8.24
C ASN A 237 -0.74 -4.86 -8.19
N THR A 238 -1.58 -5.53 -7.41
CA THR A 238 -2.99 -5.16 -7.19
C THR A 238 -3.18 -3.88 -6.36
N LEU A 239 -2.10 -3.39 -5.73
CA LEU A 239 -2.11 -2.10 -5.02
C LEU A 239 -1.87 -0.92 -5.97
N LEU A 240 -1.42 -1.13 -7.21
CA LEU A 240 -1.27 -0.07 -8.21
C LEU A 240 -2.55 0.13 -9.05
N PRO A 241 -2.78 1.32 -9.64
CA PRO A 241 -4.05 1.62 -10.29
C PRO A 241 -4.15 0.73 -11.53
N ALA A 242 -5.35 0.22 -11.81
CA ALA A 242 -5.61 -0.40 -13.11
C ALA A 242 -5.28 0.60 -14.22
N ASP A 243 -4.48 0.18 -15.20
CA ASP A 243 -4.13 0.90 -16.43
C ASP A 243 -3.39 2.23 -16.21
N GLY A 244 -2.76 2.39 -15.04
CA GLY A 244 -1.98 3.59 -14.66
C GLY A 244 -0.54 3.29 -14.25
N LYS A 245 -0.07 2.06 -14.51
CA LYS A 245 1.23 1.58 -14.04
C LYS A 245 2.38 2.10 -14.88
N GLY A 246 2.16 2.34 -16.18
CA GLY A 246 3.15 2.94 -17.08
C GLY A 246 2.91 2.57 -18.53
N VAL A 247 3.87 2.93 -19.38
CA VAL A 247 3.83 2.62 -20.82
C VAL A 247 5.05 1.77 -21.17
N MET A 248 4.80 0.68 -21.88
CA MET A 248 5.84 -0.14 -22.50
C MET A 248 5.94 0.20 -23.99
N VAL A 249 7.16 0.37 -24.50
CA VAL A 249 7.39 0.69 -25.91
C VAL A 249 8.54 -0.14 -26.47
N ALA A 250 8.33 -0.80 -27.59
CA ALA A 250 9.37 -1.48 -28.35
C ALA A 250 9.74 -0.65 -29.58
N LEU A 251 10.99 -0.19 -29.63
CA LEU A 251 11.53 0.66 -30.68
C LEU A 251 12.45 -0.16 -31.59
N ARG A 252 12.22 -0.09 -32.90
CA ARG A 252 13.08 -0.71 -33.92
C ARG A 252 14.00 0.35 -34.53
N PRO A 253 15.34 0.22 -34.42
CA PRO A 253 16.27 1.15 -35.03
C PRO A 253 16.10 1.27 -36.55
N VAL A 254 16.54 2.39 -37.14
CA VAL A 254 16.62 2.55 -38.60
C VAL A 254 17.68 1.62 -39.22
N PRO A 255 17.53 1.20 -40.49
CA PRO A 255 18.57 0.47 -41.21
C PRO A 255 19.85 1.32 -41.30
N GLY A 256 20.83 1.04 -40.46
CA GLY A 256 22.06 1.82 -40.33
C GLY A 256 22.52 2.03 -38.88
N ILE A 257 21.60 1.95 -37.93
CA ILE A 257 21.90 2.02 -36.49
C ILE A 257 21.67 0.64 -35.87
N ARG A 258 22.67 0.11 -35.16
CA ARG A 258 22.51 -1.14 -34.41
C ARG A 258 21.79 -0.87 -33.09
N VAL A 259 21.04 -1.87 -32.59
CA VAL A 259 20.26 -1.74 -31.35
C VAL A 259 21.16 -1.39 -30.15
N GLU A 260 22.39 -1.86 -30.13
CA GLU A 260 23.35 -1.56 -29.07
C GLU A 260 23.85 -0.11 -29.12
N GLN A 261 23.91 0.50 -30.31
CA GLN A 261 24.22 1.93 -30.46
C GLN A 261 23.01 2.78 -30.02
N ALA A 262 21.79 2.38 -30.41
CA ALA A 262 20.57 3.02 -29.93
C ALA A 262 20.49 2.98 -28.39
N LEU A 263 20.93 1.88 -27.77
CA LEU A 263 21.00 1.73 -26.32
C LEU A 263 21.94 2.77 -25.67
N THR A 264 23.10 3.05 -26.27
CA THR A 264 24.04 4.05 -25.72
C THR A 264 23.50 5.48 -25.71
N LEU A 265 22.58 5.79 -26.62
CA LEU A 265 21.91 7.08 -26.71
C LEU A 265 20.75 7.20 -25.70
N CYS A 266 20.19 6.08 -25.25
CA CYS A 266 19.07 6.07 -24.33
C CYS A 266 19.56 6.32 -22.89
N ARG A 267 19.16 7.46 -22.29
CA ARG A 267 19.63 7.91 -20.99
C ARG A 267 18.45 8.33 -20.09
N PRO A 268 17.73 7.37 -19.47
CA PRO A 268 16.63 7.70 -18.58
C PRO A 268 17.14 8.35 -17.29
N ASN A 269 16.55 9.48 -16.92
CA ASN A 269 16.93 10.22 -15.71
C ASN A 269 16.15 9.74 -14.47
N ARG A 270 14.93 9.22 -14.64
CA ARG A 270 14.03 8.84 -13.56
C ARG A 270 14.22 7.37 -13.14
N THR A 271 14.11 7.11 -11.84
CA THR A 271 13.99 5.75 -11.29
C THR A 271 12.63 5.17 -11.65
N GLY A 272 12.58 3.91 -12.08
CA GLY A 272 11.38 3.28 -12.64
C GLY A 272 11.34 3.30 -14.17
N ASP A 273 12.23 4.05 -14.84
CA ASP A 273 12.41 3.97 -16.28
C ASP A 273 13.54 2.97 -16.57
N ILE A 274 13.16 1.82 -17.11
CA ILE A 274 14.08 0.74 -17.44
C ILE A 274 13.97 0.38 -18.91
N MET A 275 15.02 -0.26 -19.41
CA MET A 275 15.10 -0.66 -20.81
C MET A 275 15.89 -1.95 -20.96
N THR A 276 15.58 -2.70 -22.01
CA THR A 276 16.31 -3.89 -22.41
C THR A 276 16.43 -3.94 -23.93
N ILE A 277 17.28 -4.85 -24.44
CA ILE A 277 17.47 -5.06 -25.86
C ILE A 277 17.32 -6.55 -26.17
N GLY A 278 16.64 -6.86 -27.27
CA GLY A 278 16.41 -8.23 -27.72
C GLY A 278 15.67 -8.23 -29.06
N ASP A 279 15.89 -9.26 -29.87
CA ASP A 279 15.29 -9.38 -31.22
C ASP A 279 15.49 -8.11 -32.10
N ASN A 280 16.67 -7.49 -32.02
CA ASN A 280 16.99 -6.24 -32.72
C ASN A 280 16.02 -5.07 -32.42
N ARG A 281 15.40 -5.08 -31.24
CA ARG A 281 14.53 -4.02 -30.71
C ARG A 281 15.05 -3.53 -29.37
N LEU A 282 14.84 -2.24 -29.13
CA LEU A 282 15.07 -1.61 -27.84
C LEU A 282 13.71 -1.45 -27.16
N VAL A 283 13.51 -2.17 -26.06
CA VAL A 283 12.26 -2.16 -25.30
C VAL A 283 12.45 -1.27 -24.08
N LEU A 284 11.59 -0.28 -23.89
CA LEU A 284 11.53 0.53 -22.67
C LEU A 284 10.24 0.28 -21.91
N PHE A 285 10.34 0.44 -20.60
CA PHE A 285 9.20 0.57 -19.72
C PHE A 285 9.32 1.88 -18.93
N LEU A 286 8.32 2.74 -19.04
CA LEU A 286 8.26 4.06 -18.40
C LEU A 286 7.20 4.04 -17.30
N SER A 287 7.64 4.04 -16.04
CA SER A 287 6.73 3.95 -14.89
C SER A 287 5.89 5.22 -14.75
N PHE A 288 4.58 5.06 -14.50
CA PHE A 288 3.61 6.14 -14.32
C PHE A 288 3.58 7.18 -15.46
N CYS A 289 4.04 6.81 -16.65
CA CYS A 289 3.90 7.62 -17.86
C CYS A 289 2.49 7.44 -18.44
N ARG A 290 1.90 8.50 -18.98
CA ARG A 290 0.67 8.42 -19.77
C ARG A 290 1.02 8.28 -21.24
N VAL A 291 0.19 7.59 -22.01
CA VAL A 291 0.40 7.41 -23.46
C VAL A 291 0.55 8.74 -24.20
N ASN A 292 -0.21 9.77 -23.81
CA ASN A 292 -0.15 11.11 -24.40
C ASN A 292 1.18 11.83 -24.13
N ASP A 293 1.87 11.48 -23.05
CA ASP A 293 3.14 12.08 -22.65
C ASP A 293 4.36 11.26 -23.14
N LEU A 294 4.13 10.16 -23.88
CA LEU A 294 5.18 9.26 -24.34
C LEU A 294 6.21 9.97 -25.22
N ASP A 295 5.76 10.74 -26.20
CA ASP A 295 6.65 11.47 -27.11
C ASP A 295 7.51 12.49 -26.36
N THR A 296 6.91 13.20 -25.40
CA THR A 296 7.60 14.12 -24.49
C THR A 296 8.63 13.39 -23.63
N ALA A 297 8.30 12.20 -23.11
CA ALA A 297 9.22 11.39 -22.32
C ALA A 297 10.41 10.91 -23.16
N LEU A 298 10.15 10.41 -24.38
CA LEU A 298 11.20 9.94 -25.28
C LEU A 298 12.15 11.05 -25.70
N ASN A 299 11.65 12.27 -25.96
CA ASN A 299 12.49 13.43 -26.28
C ASN A 299 13.43 13.84 -25.12
N HIS A 300 13.06 13.52 -23.88
CA HIS A 300 13.93 13.73 -22.72
C HIS A 300 14.94 12.60 -22.50
N ILE A 301 14.61 11.38 -22.93
CA ILE A 301 15.46 10.20 -22.76
C ILE A 301 16.54 10.14 -23.84
N PHE A 302 16.22 10.56 -25.06
CA PHE A 302 17.12 10.52 -26.21
C PHE A 302 17.70 11.90 -26.54
N PRO A 303 19.01 11.98 -26.87
CA PRO A 303 19.67 13.23 -27.25
C PRO A 303 19.36 13.72 -28.66
N LEU A 304 18.78 12.85 -29.49
CA LEU A 304 18.41 13.14 -30.87
C LEU A 304 16.92 12.87 -31.05
N PRO A 305 16.27 13.48 -32.05
CA PRO A 305 14.89 13.16 -32.39
C PRO A 305 14.70 11.66 -32.61
N THR A 306 13.67 11.09 -31.99
CA THR A 306 13.44 9.64 -32.05
C THR A 306 13.17 9.13 -33.47
N GLY A 307 12.60 9.96 -34.34
CA GLY A 307 12.37 9.62 -35.75
C GLY A 307 13.64 9.39 -36.57
N ASP A 308 14.77 9.97 -36.16
CA ASP A 308 16.06 9.77 -36.83
C ASP A 308 16.75 8.49 -36.37
N ILE A 309 16.42 8.03 -35.15
CA ILE A 309 17.04 6.85 -34.53
C ILE A 309 16.22 5.59 -34.81
N PHE A 310 14.88 5.70 -34.84
CA PHE A 310 13.96 4.57 -34.88
C PHE A 310 13.02 4.66 -36.08
N SER A 311 12.88 3.54 -36.79
CA SER A 311 12.00 3.41 -37.96
C SER A 311 10.57 3.02 -37.57
N ASN A 312 10.41 2.21 -36.52
CA ASN A 312 9.11 1.70 -36.09
C ASN A 312 9.02 1.65 -34.56
N ARG A 313 7.81 1.81 -34.02
CA ARG A 313 7.51 1.69 -32.60
C ARG A 313 6.21 0.92 -32.37
N MET A 314 6.22 0.04 -31.37
CA MET A 314 5.01 -0.61 -30.85
C MET A 314 4.81 -0.17 -29.40
N ILE A 315 3.58 0.12 -29.02
CA ILE A 315 3.24 0.75 -27.73
C ILE A 315 2.16 -0.09 -27.04
N TRP A 316 2.38 -0.39 -25.76
CA TRP A 316 1.42 -1.03 -24.87
C TRP A 316 1.28 -0.19 -23.60
N PHE A 317 0.06 0.17 -23.25
CA PHE A 317 -0.23 1.05 -22.10
C PHE A 317 -1.30 0.49 -21.17
N GLU A 318 -2.11 -0.47 -21.62
CA GLU A 318 -3.07 -1.17 -20.78
C GLU A 318 -2.39 -2.36 -20.09
N ASP A 319 -2.72 -2.60 -18.81
CA ASP A 319 -2.04 -3.60 -17.99
C ASP A 319 -2.15 -5.02 -18.60
N ASN A 320 -3.31 -5.33 -19.19
CA ASN A 320 -3.56 -6.61 -19.87
C ASN A 320 -2.68 -6.78 -21.11
N THR A 321 -2.52 -5.72 -21.90
CA THR A 321 -1.72 -5.76 -23.13
C THR A 321 -0.23 -5.88 -22.82
N ILE A 322 0.25 -5.17 -21.78
CA ILE A 322 1.62 -5.28 -21.29
C ILE A 322 1.87 -6.70 -20.76
N SER A 323 0.93 -7.26 -19.98
CA SER A 323 1.05 -8.62 -19.45
C SER A 323 1.07 -9.69 -20.54
N ALA A 324 0.22 -9.55 -21.57
CA ALA A 324 0.21 -10.46 -22.71
C ALA A 324 1.52 -10.40 -23.52
N GLU A 325 2.05 -9.19 -23.73
CA GLU A 325 3.33 -9.02 -24.42
C GLU A 325 4.49 -9.59 -23.60
N LEU A 326 4.48 -9.45 -22.27
CA LEU A 326 5.51 -10.06 -21.41
C LEU A 326 5.56 -11.59 -21.55
N VAL A 327 4.42 -12.25 -21.78
CA VAL A 327 4.39 -13.70 -22.04
C VAL A 327 5.10 -14.02 -23.37
N GLN A 328 4.90 -13.20 -24.40
CA GLN A 328 5.59 -13.36 -25.69
C GLN A 328 7.09 -13.06 -25.57
N MET A 329 7.46 -12.01 -24.84
CA MET A 329 8.86 -11.65 -24.57
C MET A 329 9.59 -12.74 -23.78
N ARG A 330 8.91 -13.46 -22.89
CA ARG A 330 9.48 -14.60 -22.15
C ARG A 330 9.66 -15.86 -23.01
N ALA A 331 8.93 -15.98 -24.12
CA ALA A 331 9.08 -17.10 -25.06
C ALA A 331 10.28 -16.93 -26.02
N LEU A 332 10.94 -15.77 -26.00
CA LEU A 332 12.08 -15.43 -26.84
C LEU A 332 13.35 -16.17 -26.35
N GLN A 333 14.03 -16.86 -27.28
CA GLN A 333 15.18 -17.71 -26.92
C GLN A 333 16.38 -16.88 -26.42
N PRO A 334 17.16 -17.39 -25.44
CA PRO A 334 18.30 -16.66 -24.88
C PRO A 334 19.39 -16.26 -25.89
N GLU A 335 19.49 -16.96 -27.03
CA GLU A 335 20.45 -16.60 -28.09
C GLU A 335 20.11 -15.27 -28.78
N GLN A 336 18.85 -14.84 -28.72
CA GLN A 336 18.38 -13.58 -29.32
C GLN A 336 18.49 -12.39 -28.36
N TRP A 337 19.02 -12.62 -27.15
CA TRP A 337 19.29 -11.56 -26.18
C TRP A 337 20.57 -10.84 -26.57
N ALA A 338 20.42 -9.62 -27.10
CA ALA A 338 21.56 -8.78 -27.41
C ALA A 338 22.23 -8.31 -26.11
N LYS A 339 23.57 -8.33 -26.08
CA LYS A 339 24.35 -7.79 -24.96
C LYS A 339 24.76 -6.36 -25.27
N PRO A 340 24.79 -5.46 -24.27
CA PRO A 340 25.24 -4.10 -24.49
C PRO A 340 26.70 -4.11 -24.96
N LEU A 341 27.07 -3.13 -25.79
CA LEU A 341 28.47 -2.91 -26.15
C LEU A 341 29.30 -2.71 -24.88
N ALA A 342 30.49 -3.32 -24.81
CA ALA A 342 31.40 -3.15 -23.70
C ALA A 342 31.85 -1.68 -23.63
N ILE A 343 31.32 -0.94 -22.66
CA ILE A 343 31.72 0.45 -22.39
C ILE A 343 33.09 0.38 -21.70
N LYS A 344 34.18 0.69 -22.42
CA LYS A 344 35.45 1.03 -21.76
C LYS A 344 35.22 2.33 -20.98
N SER A 345 35.47 2.32 -19.68
CA SER A 345 35.09 3.38 -18.72
C SER A 345 35.81 4.72 -18.91
N ASP A 346 36.70 4.87 -19.89
CA ASP A 346 37.51 6.08 -20.08
C ASP A 346 37.06 6.96 -21.25
N ALA A 347 35.76 6.96 -21.56
CA ALA A 347 35.23 7.89 -22.55
C ALA A 347 34.79 9.19 -21.87
N LYS A 348 35.61 10.25 -22.01
CA LYS A 348 35.17 11.65 -21.89
C LYS A 348 33.78 11.82 -22.55
N PRO A 349 32.88 12.64 -22.00
CA PRO A 349 31.54 12.81 -22.56
C PRO A 349 31.64 13.16 -24.05
N ILE A 350 31.21 12.24 -24.91
CA ILE A 350 31.37 12.34 -26.37
C ILE A 350 30.55 13.53 -26.93
N LEU A 351 29.58 14.04 -26.15
CA LEU A 351 28.86 15.27 -26.43
C LEU A 351 28.83 16.19 -25.20
N ASN A 352 29.43 17.37 -25.31
CA ASN A 352 29.23 18.49 -24.38
C ASN A 352 27.87 19.13 -24.60
N ALA A 353 26.77 18.42 -24.33
CA ALA A 353 25.42 18.95 -24.46
C ALA A 353 24.52 18.56 -23.28
N ARG A 354 23.71 19.51 -22.80
CA ARG A 354 22.74 19.34 -21.71
C ARG A 354 21.36 19.84 -22.18
N HIS A 355 20.32 19.09 -21.84
CA HIS A 355 18.93 19.45 -22.15
C HIS A 355 18.35 20.37 -21.07
N ASP A 356 17.89 21.56 -21.45
CA ASP A 356 17.32 22.59 -20.56
C ASP A 356 15.77 22.53 -20.52
N GLY A 357 15.19 21.36 -20.79
CA GLY A 357 13.73 21.18 -20.85
C GLY A 357 13.04 21.72 -22.11
N HIS A 358 13.74 22.50 -22.95
CA HIS A 358 13.22 22.96 -24.25
C HIS A 358 14.11 22.57 -25.44
N VAL A 359 15.45 22.66 -25.31
CA VAL A 359 16.40 22.39 -26.40
C VAL A 359 17.71 21.81 -25.84
N TRP A 360 18.38 20.96 -26.62
CA TRP A 360 19.76 20.53 -26.36
C TRP A 360 20.74 21.69 -26.57
N ARG A 361 21.42 22.12 -25.51
CA ARG A 361 22.43 23.18 -25.58
C ARG A 361 23.81 22.64 -25.28
N ARG A 362 24.81 23.10 -26.03
CA ARG A 362 26.20 22.78 -25.72
C ARG A 362 26.62 23.48 -24.43
N VAL A 363 27.31 22.76 -23.54
CA VAL A 363 27.90 23.37 -22.35
C VAL A 363 29.25 23.94 -22.77
N PRO A 364 29.47 25.27 -22.67
CA PRO A 364 30.76 25.85 -22.99
C PRO A 364 31.80 25.37 -21.99
N GLU A 365 32.88 24.76 -22.49
CA GLU A 365 34.05 24.47 -21.67
C GLU A 365 34.87 25.75 -21.49
N PRO A 366 35.19 26.15 -20.25
CA PRO A 366 36.04 27.30 -20.01
C PRO A 366 37.47 26.98 -20.44
N LEU A 367 37.90 27.53 -21.58
CA LEU A 367 39.31 27.55 -21.96
C LEU A 367 40.02 28.65 -21.16
N ARG A 368 40.89 28.27 -20.21
CA ARG A 368 41.88 29.22 -19.66
C ARG A 368 43.02 29.35 -20.67
N LEU A 369 43.27 30.58 -21.13
CA LEU A 369 44.33 30.88 -22.11
C LEU A 369 45.74 31.00 -21.52
N LEU A 370 45.94 30.71 -20.22
CA LEU A 370 47.26 30.69 -19.59
C LEU A 370 47.32 29.55 -18.55
N THR A 371 48.30 28.66 -18.72
CA THR A 371 48.75 27.73 -17.68
C THR A 371 49.72 28.50 -16.76
N ASP A 372 49.46 28.53 -15.45
CA ASP A 372 50.33 29.10 -14.40
C ASP A 372 51.65 28.33 -14.23
N ASN A 373 52.36 28.04 -15.32
CA ASN A 373 53.67 27.40 -15.34
C ASN A 373 54.65 28.23 -16.17
N ALA A 374 54.82 29.51 -15.83
CA ALA A 374 55.92 30.33 -16.34
C ALA A 374 56.36 31.47 -15.39
N GLU A 375 56.05 31.41 -14.09
CA GLU A 375 56.70 32.28 -13.09
C GLU A 375 57.17 31.39 -11.93
N ASN A 376 58.25 30.64 -12.18
CA ASN A 376 59.24 30.22 -11.19
C ASN A 376 60.33 29.39 -11.90
N ALA A 377 61.22 30.07 -12.62
CA ALA A 377 62.51 29.53 -13.01
C ALA A 377 63.57 30.64 -12.93
N SER A 378 64.17 30.75 -11.74
CA SER A 378 65.56 31.14 -11.46
C SER A 378 66.19 32.33 -12.20
N SER A 379 66.40 33.45 -11.50
CA SER A 379 67.70 33.89 -10.93
C SER A 379 67.59 35.29 -10.35
#